data_AF-A0A962V6F3-F1
#
_entry.id   AF-A0A962V6F3-F1
#
_cell.length_a   1.000
_cell.length_b   1.000
_cell.length_c   1.000
_cell.angle_alpha   90.00
_cell.angle_beta   90.00
_cell.angle_gamma   90.00
#
_symmetry.space_group_name_H-M   'P 1'
#
loop_
_entity.id
_entity.type
_entity.pdbx_description
1 polymer ?
#
loop_
_entity_poly.entity_id
_entity_poly.type
_entity_poly.pdbx_seq_one_letter_code
_entity_poly.pdbx_strand_id
1 'polypeptide(L)'
;MTLPSRLRLLSYNIQNGLSTRKYSDYFTRSWKHVVPVPSRMENLDGIAELVKAYDVVALQEVDAGSLRSGFLNQVKYLADKARFDYVYNQANRRIGVLTQHSNAILSQIQPSRMVEHKLPGVIPGRGALHVWYGEGHNALHIFIMHLALGRRGRLRQIEY
;
A
#
# COMPACT_ATOMS: atom_id res chain seq x y z
N MET A 1 7.33 -25.02 3.95
CA MET A 1 8.08 -24.22 2.95
C MET A 1 9.22 -23.52 3.66
N THR A 2 10.45 -23.67 3.17
CA THR A 2 11.64 -22.97 3.68
C THR A 2 11.76 -21.60 3.00
N LEU A 3 12.11 -20.56 3.76
CA LEU A 3 12.40 -19.24 3.20
C LEU A 3 13.62 -19.32 2.27
N PRO A 4 13.64 -18.57 1.15
CA PRO A 4 14.81 -18.53 0.27
C PRO A 4 16.04 -18.00 1.02
N SER A 5 17.24 -18.42 0.61
CA SER A 5 18.50 -17.97 1.20
C SER A 5 18.76 -16.47 1.05
N ARG A 6 18.05 -15.83 0.11
CA ARG A 6 18.03 -14.38 -0.10
C ARG A 6 16.59 -13.95 -0.33
N LEU A 7 16.14 -12.96 0.44
CA LEU A 7 14.81 -12.37 0.32
C LEU A 7 14.92 -10.94 -0.23
N ARG A 8 14.14 -10.63 -1.27
CA ARG A 8 14.06 -9.29 -1.87
C ARG A 8 12.81 -8.59 -1.37
N LEU A 9 13.02 -7.50 -0.63
CA LEU A 9 11.96 -6.69 -0.05
C LEU A 9 11.85 -5.35 -0.78
N LEU A 10 10.62 -4.88 -0.99
CA LEU A 10 10.33 -3.53 -1.45
C LEU A 10 9.31 -2.87 -0.52
N SER A 11 9.56 -1.62 -0.13
CA SER A 11 8.52 -0.75 0.44
C SER A 11 8.28 0.41 -0.52
N TYR A 12 7.03 0.63 -0.90
CA TYR A 12 6.69 1.65 -1.88
C TYR A 12 5.36 2.35 -1.56
N ASN A 13 5.44 3.65 -1.29
CA ASN A 13 4.27 4.51 -1.25
C ASN A 13 3.92 4.93 -2.68
N ILE A 14 2.79 4.45 -3.20
CA ILE A 14 2.41 4.64 -4.61
C ILE A 14 1.47 5.82 -4.84
N GLN A 15 1.08 6.57 -3.80
CA GLN A 15 0.23 7.76 -3.89
C GLN A 15 -1.02 7.57 -4.79
N ASN A 16 -1.74 6.46 -4.61
CA ASN A 16 -2.92 6.09 -5.44
C ASN A 16 -2.62 5.98 -6.96
N GLY A 17 -1.39 5.64 -7.35
CA GLY A 17 -0.96 5.50 -8.75
C GLY A 17 -0.93 6.83 -9.53
N LEU A 18 -0.95 7.98 -8.83
CA LEU A 18 -0.88 9.29 -9.45
C LEU A 18 0.57 9.63 -9.83
N SER A 19 0.79 10.04 -11.08
CA SER A 19 2.02 10.71 -11.47
C SER A 19 1.87 12.18 -11.09
N THR A 20 2.59 12.63 -10.06
CA THR A 20 2.75 14.07 -9.81
C THR A 20 3.67 14.65 -10.88
N ARG A 21 3.11 14.99 -12.05
CA ARG A 21 3.74 15.94 -12.99
C ARG A 21 2.96 17.25 -12.95
N LYS A 22 3.47 18.15 -12.11
CA LYS A 22 3.24 19.62 -12.02
C LYS A 22 1.95 20.11 -11.35
N TYR A 23 2.16 21.03 -10.41
CA TYR A 23 1.18 21.83 -9.64
C TYR A 23 0.36 22.81 -10.52
N SER A 24 0.76 23.05 -11.78
CA SER A 24 0.17 24.04 -12.67
C SER A 24 -1.13 23.63 -13.37
N ASP A 25 -1.59 22.38 -13.23
CA ASP A 25 -2.80 21.89 -13.94
C ASP A 25 -4.12 22.14 -13.20
N TYR A 26 -4.08 22.75 -12.00
CA TYR A 26 -5.29 23.00 -11.20
C TYR A 26 -6.21 24.08 -11.79
N PHE A 27 -5.74 24.90 -12.74
CA PHE A 27 -6.45 26.10 -13.18
C PHE A 27 -7.10 26.04 -14.57
N THR A 28 -6.97 24.96 -15.35
CA THR A 28 -7.38 25.01 -16.78
C THR A 28 -8.36 23.97 -17.29
N ARG A 29 -8.87 23.01 -16.48
CA ARG A 29 -9.63 21.89 -17.08
C ARG A 29 -10.86 21.42 -16.28
N SER A 30 -11.89 22.26 -16.20
CA SER A 30 -13.19 21.94 -15.60
C SER A 30 -14.08 20.93 -16.35
N TRP A 31 -13.58 20.12 -17.30
CA TRP A 31 -14.43 19.30 -18.19
C TRP A 31 -14.06 17.80 -18.33
N LYS A 32 -13.19 17.24 -17.48
CA LYS A 32 -12.71 15.84 -17.62
C LYS A 32 -13.27 14.84 -16.60
N HIS A 33 -14.56 14.88 -16.29
CA HIS A 33 -15.17 14.04 -15.26
C HIS A 33 -15.70 12.66 -15.71
N VAL A 34 -15.31 12.10 -16.87
CA VAL A 34 -15.91 10.82 -17.37
C VAL A 34 -14.92 9.78 -17.93
N VAL A 35 -13.60 10.02 -17.96
CA VAL A 35 -12.65 9.03 -18.51
C VAL A 35 -11.55 8.71 -17.49
N PRO A 36 -11.28 7.42 -17.16
CA PRO A 36 -10.12 7.05 -16.37
C PRO A 36 -8.87 7.62 -17.03
N VAL A 37 -8.13 8.45 -16.30
CA VAL A 37 -6.96 9.15 -16.85
C VAL A 37 -5.95 8.10 -17.35
N PRO A 38 -5.62 8.04 -18.66
CA PRO A 38 -4.75 7.00 -19.23
C PRO A 38 -3.41 6.85 -18.50
N SER A 39 -2.87 7.98 -18.02
CA SER A 39 -1.60 8.02 -17.27
C SER A 39 -1.62 7.21 -15.95
N ARG A 40 -2.79 6.96 -15.34
CA ARG A 40 -2.86 6.17 -14.10
C ARG A 40 -2.65 4.68 -14.35
N MET A 41 -3.20 4.17 -15.45
CA MET A 41 -3.01 2.76 -15.84
C MET A 41 -1.57 2.52 -16.26
N GLU A 42 -0.97 3.42 -17.04
CA GLU A 42 0.45 3.36 -17.39
C GLU A 42 1.36 3.36 -16.15
N ASN A 43 1.04 4.17 -15.13
CA ASN A 43 1.79 4.14 -13.87
C ASN A 43 1.62 2.82 -13.12
N LEU A 44 0.38 2.31 -13.00
CA LEU A 44 0.13 1.04 -12.33
C LEU A 44 0.77 -0.13 -13.07
N ASP A 45 0.87 -0.07 -14.39
CA ASP A 45 1.66 -1.00 -15.20
C ASP A 45 3.15 -0.92 -14.88
N GLY A 46 3.72 0.28 -14.84
CA GLY A 46 5.11 0.48 -14.45
C GLY A 46 5.40 0.00 -13.03
N ILE A 47 4.48 0.24 -12.09
CA ILE A 47 4.56 -0.29 -10.73
C ILE A 47 4.50 -1.82 -10.77
N ALA A 48 3.54 -2.41 -11.50
CA ALA A 48 3.41 -3.86 -11.63
C ALA A 48 4.70 -4.52 -12.16
N GLU A 49 5.32 -3.95 -13.19
CA GLU A 49 6.60 -4.46 -13.72
C GLU A 49 7.74 -4.30 -12.71
N LEU A 50 7.80 -3.20 -11.96
CA LEU A 50 8.82 -2.99 -10.93
C LEU A 50 8.69 -4.02 -9.79
N VAL A 51 7.47 -4.25 -9.29
CA VAL A 51 7.24 -5.07 -8.10
C VAL A 51 7.47 -6.57 -8.36
N LYS A 52 7.36 -7.04 -9.61
CA LYS A 52 7.63 -8.44 -10.01
C LYS A 52 9.01 -8.94 -9.61
N ALA A 53 9.99 -8.04 -9.48
CA ALA A 53 11.35 -8.41 -9.13
C ALA A 53 11.55 -8.72 -7.63
N TYR A 54 10.51 -8.61 -6.80
CA TYR A 54 10.60 -8.74 -5.35
C TYR A 54 9.74 -9.89 -4.82
N ASP A 55 10.17 -10.49 -3.71
CA ASP A 55 9.47 -11.60 -3.08
C ASP A 55 8.35 -11.11 -2.16
N VAL A 56 8.59 -9.97 -1.49
CA VAL A 56 7.61 -9.33 -0.60
C VAL A 56 7.63 -7.83 -0.84
N VAL A 57 6.44 -7.26 -1.05
CA VAL A 57 6.23 -5.86 -1.41
C VAL A 57 5.23 -5.25 -0.46
N ALA A 58 5.69 -4.27 0.32
CA ALA A 58 4.88 -3.45 1.19
C ALA A 58 4.44 -2.18 0.45
N LEU A 59 3.14 -1.99 0.29
CA LEU A 59 2.57 -0.84 -0.39
C LEU A 59 1.88 0.11 0.60
N GLN A 60 2.07 1.41 0.42
CA GLN A 60 1.35 2.44 1.16
C GLN A 60 0.57 3.35 0.20
N GLU A 61 -0.50 3.96 0.73
CA GLU A 61 -1.41 4.85 -0.01
C GLU A 61 -2.04 4.20 -1.25
N VAL A 62 -2.27 2.88 -1.16
CA VAL A 62 -3.04 2.14 -2.18
C VAL A 62 -4.52 2.42 -2.03
N ASP A 63 -5.23 2.40 -3.16
CA ASP A 63 -6.68 2.49 -3.20
C ASP A 63 -7.31 1.11 -3.47
N ALA A 64 -8.21 0.69 -2.58
CA ALA A 64 -8.86 -0.61 -2.59
C ALA A 64 -10.15 -0.67 -3.42
N GLY A 65 -10.50 0.39 -4.15
CA GLY A 65 -11.74 0.46 -4.94
C GLY A 65 -12.67 1.60 -4.52
N SER A 66 -12.12 2.77 -4.22
CA SER A 66 -12.90 3.98 -3.96
C SER A 66 -13.52 4.55 -5.24
N LEU A 67 -14.52 5.43 -5.09
CA LEU A 67 -15.08 6.19 -6.22
C LEU A 67 -13.99 6.95 -6.99
N ARG A 68 -12.93 7.41 -6.30
CA ARG A 68 -11.81 8.15 -6.89
C ARG A 68 -10.91 7.26 -7.77
N SER A 69 -10.85 5.95 -7.52
CA SER A 69 -10.16 5.00 -8.38
C SER A 69 -11.03 4.49 -9.54
N GLY A 70 -12.30 4.88 -9.61
CA GLY A 70 -13.26 4.27 -10.53
C GLY A 70 -13.57 2.82 -10.15
N PHE A 71 -13.56 2.50 -8.84
CA PHE A 71 -13.75 1.16 -8.28
C PHE A 71 -12.61 0.16 -8.59
N LEU A 72 -11.50 0.59 -9.18
CA LEU A 72 -10.35 -0.28 -9.36
C LEU A 72 -9.68 -0.55 -8.00
N ASN A 73 -9.58 -1.84 -7.66
CA ASN A 73 -8.77 -2.30 -6.55
C ASN A 73 -7.31 -2.42 -7.01
N GLN A 74 -6.49 -1.41 -6.69
CA GLN A 74 -5.09 -1.34 -7.12
C GLN A 74 -4.26 -2.48 -6.56
N VAL A 75 -4.54 -2.89 -5.32
CA VAL A 75 -3.83 -4.00 -4.67
C VAL A 75 -4.04 -5.28 -5.46
N LYS A 76 -5.29 -5.60 -5.81
CA LYS A 76 -5.61 -6.77 -6.64
C LYS A 76 -5.00 -6.66 -8.03
N TYR A 77 -5.08 -5.49 -8.66
CA TYR A 77 -4.49 -5.27 -9.99
C TYR A 77 -2.99 -5.56 -10.01
N LEU A 78 -2.25 -4.98 -9.06
CA LEU A 78 -0.81 -5.16 -8.92
C LEU A 78 -0.47 -6.62 -8.62
N ALA A 79 -1.23 -7.26 -7.72
CA ALA A 79 -1.03 -8.68 -7.40
C ALA A 79 -1.23 -9.59 -8.61
N ASP A 80 -2.34 -9.45 -9.33
CA ASP A 80 -2.67 -10.28 -10.47
C ASP A 80 -1.63 -10.08 -11.60
N LYS A 81 -1.26 -8.82 -11.88
CA LYS A 81 -0.33 -8.50 -12.97
C LYS A 81 1.12 -8.88 -12.65
N ALA A 82 1.52 -8.75 -11.38
CA ALA A 82 2.84 -9.16 -10.92
C ALA A 82 2.92 -10.63 -10.45
N ARG A 83 1.79 -11.37 -10.51
CA ARG A 83 1.68 -12.78 -10.13
C ARG A 83 2.11 -13.05 -8.69
N PHE A 84 1.60 -12.28 -7.74
CA PHE A 84 1.78 -12.57 -6.32
C PHE A 84 0.70 -13.53 -5.81
N ASP A 85 1.13 -14.58 -5.11
CA ASP A 85 0.22 -15.61 -4.59
C ASP A 85 -0.52 -15.18 -3.31
N TYR A 86 0.09 -14.32 -2.49
CA TYR A 86 -0.48 -13.90 -1.20
C TYR A 86 -0.64 -12.38 -1.16
N VAL A 87 -1.88 -11.95 -0.95
CA VAL A 87 -2.27 -10.56 -1.01
C VAL A 87 -3.08 -10.21 0.22
N TYR A 88 -2.70 -9.15 0.92
CA TYR A 88 -3.47 -8.63 2.04
C TYR A 88 -3.54 -7.11 1.99
N ASN A 89 -4.69 -6.56 2.38
CA ASN A 89 -4.98 -5.14 2.34
C ASN A 89 -5.56 -4.70 3.68
N GLN A 90 -4.78 -3.90 4.42
CA GLN A 90 -5.21 -3.25 5.64
C GLN A 90 -5.98 -1.98 5.27
N ALA A 91 -7.31 -2.05 5.33
CA ALA A 91 -8.16 -0.89 5.12
C ALA A 91 -8.06 0.08 6.30
N ASN A 92 -7.47 1.26 6.11
CA ASN A 92 -7.63 2.34 7.09
C ASN A 92 -9.08 2.85 7.00
N ARG A 93 -9.78 2.80 8.15
CA ARG A 93 -11.16 3.26 8.42
C ARG A 93 -11.81 4.12 7.31
N ARG A 94 -12.95 3.65 6.78
CA ARG A 94 -13.80 4.37 5.82
C ARG A 94 -14.25 5.74 6.38
N ILE A 95 -13.60 6.84 5.99
CA ILE A 95 -14.15 8.18 6.17
C ILE A 95 -14.98 8.48 4.91
N GLY A 96 -16.15 7.85 4.82
CA GLY A 96 -17.03 7.94 3.65
C GLY A 96 -16.48 7.28 2.37
N VAL A 97 -17.13 7.56 1.24
CA VAL A 97 -16.88 6.93 -0.08
C VAL A 97 -15.72 7.60 -0.85
N LEU A 98 -15.10 8.65 -0.29
CA LEU A 98 -14.26 9.59 -1.04
C LEU A 98 -12.74 9.41 -0.86
N THR A 99 -12.25 8.88 0.26
CA THR A 99 -10.81 8.63 0.46
C THR A 99 -10.55 7.32 1.22
N GLN A 100 -9.89 6.37 0.56
CA GLN A 100 -9.35 5.16 1.18
C GLN A 100 -7.85 5.14 0.90
N HIS A 101 -7.04 5.41 1.92
CA HIS A 101 -5.59 5.21 1.87
C HIS A 101 -5.26 4.01 2.72
N SER A 102 -4.89 2.90 2.09
CA SER A 102 -4.64 1.65 2.78
C SER A 102 -3.16 1.29 2.75
N ASN A 103 -2.76 0.37 3.62
CA ASN A 103 -1.51 -0.36 3.48
C ASN A 103 -1.83 -1.72 2.85
N ALA A 104 -0.93 -2.25 2.05
CA ALA A 104 -1.07 -3.60 1.52
C ALA A 104 0.26 -4.33 1.49
N ILE A 105 0.18 -5.65 1.42
CA ILE A 105 1.32 -6.53 1.20
C ILE A 105 1.01 -7.45 0.02
N LEU A 106 1.98 -7.58 -0.87
CA LEU A 106 2.03 -8.59 -1.93
C LEU A 106 3.21 -9.50 -1.62
N SER A 107 3.00 -10.82 -1.61
CA SER A 107 4.01 -11.77 -1.17
C SER A 107 3.95 -13.04 -2.01
N GLN A 108 5.12 -13.53 -2.44
CA GLN A 108 5.28 -14.85 -3.06
C GLN A 108 5.31 -15.96 -2.02
N ILE A 109 5.62 -15.62 -0.77
CA ILE A 109 5.71 -16.55 0.34
C ILE A 109 4.45 -16.39 1.19
N GLN A 110 3.89 -17.50 1.68
CA GLN A 110 2.76 -17.44 2.61
C GLN A 110 3.20 -16.83 3.95
N PRO A 111 2.58 -15.74 4.42
CA PRO A 111 2.77 -15.29 5.79
C PRO A 111 2.18 -16.30 6.78
N SER A 112 2.88 -16.57 7.88
CA SER A 112 2.39 -17.44 8.96
C SER A 112 1.34 -16.73 9.83
N ARG A 113 1.48 -15.42 9.99
CA ARG A 113 0.58 -14.58 10.78
C ARG A 113 0.55 -13.17 10.25
N MET A 114 -0.58 -12.48 10.44
CA MET A 114 -0.73 -11.05 10.19
C MET A 114 -1.60 -10.41 11.27
N VAL A 115 -1.21 -9.22 11.73
CA VAL A 115 -1.91 -8.45 12.77
C VAL A 115 -1.88 -6.98 12.40
N GLU A 116 -3.04 -6.35 12.50
CA GLU A 116 -3.19 -4.92 12.30
C GLU A 116 -3.11 -4.16 13.63
N HIS A 117 -2.28 -3.12 13.67
CA HIS A 117 -2.17 -2.21 14.81
C HIS A 117 -2.73 -0.84 14.43
N LYS A 118 -3.68 -0.33 15.21
CA LYS A 118 -4.15 1.06 15.10
C LYS A 118 -3.21 1.95 15.91
N LEU A 119 -2.48 2.83 15.23
CA LEU A 119 -1.47 3.66 15.88
C LEU A 119 -2.10 4.91 16.50
N PRO A 120 -1.56 5.40 17.64
CA PRO A 120 -2.08 6.60 18.29
C PRO A 120 -1.91 7.85 17.41
N GLY A 121 -2.86 8.77 17.48
CA GLY A 121 -2.81 10.00 16.71
C GLY A 121 -4.03 10.88 16.94
N VAL A 122 -3.84 12.19 16.78
CA VAL A 122 -4.95 13.17 16.84
C VAL A 122 -5.94 12.93 15.70
N ILE A 123 -5.40 12.62 14.51
CA ILE A 123 -6.19 12.27 13.34
C ILE A 123 -6.16 10.73 13.19
N PRO A 124 -7.31 10.06 13.16
CA PRO A 124 -7.38 8.61 12.95
C PRO A 124 -6.93 8.22 11.53
N GLY A 125 -6.52 6.97 11.36
CA GLY A 125 -6.11 6.43 10.05
C GLY A 125 -4.60 6.25 9.88
N ARG A 126 -3.86 6.14 11.00
CA ARG A 126 -2.48 5.66 11.01
C ARG A 126 -2.47 4.25 11.58
N GLY A 127 -1.69 3.38 10.95
CA GLY A 127 -1.68 1.96 11.25
C GLY A 127 -0.35 1.33 10.90
N ALA A 128 -0.08 0.22 11.56
CA ALA A 128 0.97 -0.71 11.18
C ALA A 128 0.33 -2.06 10.84
N LEU A 129 0.87 -2.73 9.83
CA LEU A 129 0.61 -4.14 9.56
C LEU A 129 1.85 -4.92 9.95
N HIS A 130 1.71 -5.80 10.93
CA HIS A 130 2.75 -6.73 11.35
C HIS A 130 2.53 -8.05 10.63
N VAL A 131 3.56 -8.52 9.92
CA VAL A 131 3.55 -9.75 9.14
C VAL A 131 4.66 -10.66 9.63
N TRP A 132 4.35 -11.93 9.82
CA TRP A 132 5.31 -12.95 10.23
C TRP A 132 5.54 -13.93 9.09
N TYR A 133 6.79 -14.36 8.95
CA TYR A 133 7.16 -15.50 8.12
C TYR A 133 7.94 -16.50 8.98
N GLY A 134 7.37 -17.70 9.14
CA GLY A 134 7.86 -18.72 10.07
C GLY A 134 7.33 -18.54 11.49
N GLU A 135 7.93 -19.28 12.43
CA GLU A 135 7.51 -19.34 13.83
C GLU A 135 8.72 -19.29 14.78
N GLY A 136 8.47 -18.98 16.05
CA GLY A 136 9.49 -18.95 17.10
C GLY A 136 10.48 -17.79 16.98
N HIS A 137 11.65 -17.94 17.60
CA HIS A 137 12.65 -16.88 17.74
C HIS A 137 13.36 -16.48 16.44
N ASN A 138 13.28 -17.32 15.40
CA ASN A 138 13.89 -17.09 14.10
C ASN A 138 12.88 -16.59 13.06
N ALA A 139 11.62 -16.36 13.43
CA ALA A 139 10.63 -15.84 12.52
C ALA A 139 11.08 -14.47 11.96
N LEU A 140 10.87 -14.25 10.67
CA LEU A 140 11.05 -12.93 10.08
C LEU A 140 9.79 -12.09 10.36
N HIS A 141 9.99 -10.95 11.01
CA HIS A 141 8.94 -9.97 11.27
C HIS A 141 9.09 -8.79 10.32
N ILE A 142 8.02 -8.46 9.61
CA ILE A 142 7.94 -7.28 8.75
C ILE A 142 6.86 -6.35 9.29
N PHE A 143 7.20 -5.08 9.49
CA PHE A 143 6.27 -4.03 9.89
C PHE A 143 6.08 -3.05 8.75
N ILE A 144 4.85 -2.93 8.25
CA ILE A 144 4.47 -1.97 7.24
C ILE A 144 3.78 -0.82 7.93
N MET A 145 4.44 0.33 7.99
CA MET A 145 3.96 1.47 8.76
C MET A 145 3.69 2.67 7.86
N HIS A 146 2.55 3.32 8.08
CA HIS A 146 2.31 4.67 7.58
C HIS A 146 2.14 5.58 8.79
N LEU A 147 3.18 6.36 9.09
CA LEU A 147 3.27 7.21 10.28
C LEU A 147 2.76 8.64 10.03
N ALA A 148 2.65 9.41 11.11
CA ALA A 148 2.29 10.83 11.05
C ALA A 148 3.38 11.68 10.36
N LEU A 149 2.97 12.79 9.74
CA LEU A 149 3.90 13.74 9.12
C LEU A 149 4.67 14.59 10.15
N GLY A 150 4.09 14.82 11.33
CA GLY A 150 4.73 15.59 12.40
C GLY A 150 5.63 14.73 13.29
N ARG A 151 6.81 15.26 13.68
CA ARG A 151 7.80 14.55 14.52
C ARG A 151 7.21 14.03 15.83
N ARG A 152 6.46 14.86 16.57
CA ARG A 152 5.82 14.48 17.85
C ARG A 152 4.84 13.32 17.67
N GLY A 153 4.08 13.32 16.57
CA GLY A 153 3.17 12.23 16.24
C GLY A 153 3.91 10.93 15.92
N ARG A 154 4.98 10.99 15.12
CA ARG A 154 5.78 9.79 14.81
C ARG A 154 6.38 9.14 16.03
N LEU A 155 6.97 9.91 16.94
CA LEU A 155 7.60 9.35 18.15
C LEU A 155 6.56 8.60 19.00
N ARG A 156 5.39 9.20 19.25
CA ARG A 156 4.30 8.52 19.96
C ARG A 156 3.82 7.23 19.28
N GLN A 157 3.92 7.16 17.95
CA GLN A 157 3.51 5.98 17.19
C GLN A 157 4.59 4.89 17.17
N ILE A 158 5.86 5.25 17.31
CA ILE A 158 6.99 4.32 17.42
C ILE A 158 7.07 3.74 18.84
N GLU A 159 6.65 4.50 19.85
CA GLU A 159 6.61 4.08 21.26
C GLU A 159 5.46 3.12 21.62
N TYR A 160 4.47 2.95 20.72
CA TYR A 160 3.34 2.05 20.88
C TYR A 160 3.77 0.58 20.72
#